data_AF-A0A3C0KHS1-F1
#
_entry.id   AF-A0A3C0KHS1-F1
#
_cell.length_a   1.000
_cell.length_b   1.000
_cell.length_c   1.000
_cell.angle_alpha   90.00
_cell.angle_beta   90.00
_cell.angle_gamma   90.00
#
_symmetry.space_group_name_H-M   'P 1'
#
loop_
_entity.id
_entity.type
_entity.pdbx_description
1 polymer ?
#
loop_
_entity_poly.entity_id
_entity_poly.type
_entity_poly.pdbx_seq_one_letter_code
_entity_poly.pdbx_strand_id
1 'polypeptide(L)'
;MAEKKLQPIIIKRIKKSGHAAHGGAWKIAYADFVTAMMAFFLLMWLLGSTAKGELQGIAAYFNSPLKVAMVGGDGAGNSSSVIPGGGNDLSKVHGQVRRSDSDQDKERRASIDTTRAERAKQDAARIKALQAKIDAMITENPRLNEYKSQIRIDVTPDGLQIQIV
;
A
#
# COMPACT_ATOMS: atom_id res chain seq x y z
N MET A 1 -9.54 34.20 100.92
CA MET A 1 -10.16 33.89 99.61
C MET A 1 -9.08 33.35 98.71
N ALA A 2 -9.29 32.24 98.00
CA ALA A 2 -8.25 31.63 97.15
C ALA A 2 -8.44 32.09 95.69
N GLU A 3 -7.40 32.71 95.10
CA GLU A 3 -7.42 33.09 93.69
C GLU A 3 -7.48 31.86 92.80
N LYS A 4 -8.54 31.77 91.99
CA LYS A 4 -8.75 30.65 91.07
C LYS A 4 -7.90 30.89 89.82
N LYS A 5 -6.66 30.40 89.83
CA LYS A 5 -5.68 30.55 88.75
C LYS A 5 -6.30 30.20 87.39
N LEU A 6 -6.51 31.21 86.55
CA LEU A 6 -7.10 31.06 85.22
C LEU A 6 -6.17 30.21 84.35
N GLN A 7 -6.59 28.97 84.07
CA GLN A 7 -5.84 28.07 83.18
C GLN A 7 -6.10 28.48 81.72
N PRO A 8 -5.07 28.67 80.88
CA PRO A 8 -5.26 29.07 79.49
C PRO A 8 -5.93 27.94 78.69
N ILE A 9 -7.11 28.22 78.13
CA ILE A 9 -7.87 27.26 77.31
C ILE A 9 -7.26 27.21 75.90
N ILE A 10 -6.50 26.16 75.61
CA ILE A 10 -5.86 25.95 74.31
C ILE A 10 -6.85 25.28 73.34
N ILE A 11 -7.49 26.07 72.47
CA ILE A 11 -8.41 25.55 71.45
C ILE A 11 -7.62 25.13 70.20
N LYS A 12 -7.24 23.84 70.13
CA LYS A 12 -6.61 23.24 68.94
C LYS A 12 -7.63 23.06 67.80
N ARG A 13 -7.83 24.09 66.98
CA ARG A 13 -8.65 24.01 65.75
C ARG A 13 -7.94 23.21 64.68
N ILE A 14 -8.22 21.91 64.59
CA ILE A 14 -7.74 21.06 63.49
C ILE A 14 -8.56 21.40 62.24
N LYS A 15 -7.98 22.19 61.31
CA LYS A 15 -8.49 22.26 59.94
C LYS A 15 -8.27 20.91 59.28
N LYS A 16 -9.27 20.03 59.35
CA LYS A 16 -9.38 18.88 58.44
C LYS A 16 -9.65 19.42 57.05
N SER A 17 -8.60 19.81 56.33
CA SER A 17 -8.70 19.96 54.87
C SER A 17 -9.22 18.64 54.33
N GLY A 18 -10.23 18.70 53.45
CA GLY A 18 -10.65 17.52 52.72
C GLY A 18 -9.42 16.93 52.03
N HIS A 19 -9.19 15.63 52.23
CA HIS A 19 -8.08 14.97 51.55
C HIS A 19 -8.41 15.03 50.05
N ALA A 20 -7.57 15.71 49.26
CA ALA A 20 -7.70 15.70 47.82
C ALA A 20 -7.70 14.24 47.37
N ALA A 21 -8.69 13.84 46.56
CA ALA A 21 -9.06 12.43 46.41
C ALA A 21 -7.88 11.54 45.95
N HIS A 22 -7.23 10.87 46.92
CA HIS A 22 -6.01 10.08 46.69
C HIS A 22 -6.23 8.86 45.77
N GLY A 23 -7.48 8.58 45.38
CA GLY A 23 -7.87 7.55 44.41
C GLY A 23 -7.66 7.90 42.93
N GLY A 24 -6.92 8.97 42.61
CA GLY A 24 -6.53 9.32 41.23
C GLY A 24 -5.20 8.70 40.79
N ALA A 25 -4.18 8.69 41.65
CA ALA A 25 -2.80 8.38 41.26
C ALA A 25 -2.60 6.96 40.72
N TRP A 26 -3.26 5.95 41.30
CA TRP A 26 -3.18 4.57 40.83
C TRP A 26 -3.75 4.36 39.41
N LYS A 27 -4.71 5.21 38.99
CA LYS A 27 -5.27 5.17 37.63
C LYS A 27 -4.30 5.73 36.59
N ILE A 28 -3.48 6.71 36.97
CA ILE A 28 -2.40 7.24 36.12
C ILE A 28 -1.35 6.14 35.91
N ALA A 29 -0.86 5.53 37.00
CA ALA A 29 0.08 4.40 36.91
C ALA A 29 -0.48 3.21 36.09
N TYR A 30 -1.78 2.91 36.20
CA TYR A 30 -2.43 1.90 35.38
C TYR A 30 -2.52 2.29 33.89
N ALA A 31 -2.86 3.54 33.59
CA ALA A 31 -2.88 4.05 32.21
C ALA A 31 -1.49 4.00 31.57
N ASP A 32 -0.45 4.41 32.30
CA ASP A 32 0.95 4.36 31.84
C ASP A 32 1.39 2.91 31.58
N PHE A 33 1.04 1.98 32.48
CA PHE A 33 1.33 0.55 32.32
C PHE A 33 0.64 -0.07 31.09
N VAL A 34 -0.66 0.20 30.90
CA VAL A 34 -1.40 -0.26 29.71
C VAL A 34 -0.86 0.37 28.44
N THR A 35 -0.45 1.64 28.47
CA THR A 35 0.13 2.33 27.30
C THR A 35 1.49 1.76 26.94
N ALA A 36 2.34 1.44 27.92
CA ALA A 36 3.62 0.75 27.70
C ALA A 36 3.42 -0.66 27.11
N MET A 37 2.46 -1.43 27.63
CA MET A 37 2.10 -2.74 27.07
C MET A 37 1.51 -2.63 25.65
N MET A 38 0.69 -1.62 25.37
CA MET A 38 0.17 -1.34 24.03
C MET A 38 1.29 -0.99 23.07
N ALA A 39 2.22 -0.11 23.46
CA ALA A 39 3.37 0.26 22.62
C ALA A 39 4.28 -0.95 22.34
N PHE A 40 4.53 -1.80 23.35
CA PHE A 40 5.28 -3.05 23.17
C PHE A 40 4.52 -4.05 22.28
N PHE A 41 3.20 -4.17 22.43
CA PHE A 41 2.35 -4.97 21.55
C PHE A 41 2.40 -4.46 20.11
N LEU A 42 2.26 -3.15 19.86
CA LEU A 42 2.35 -2.57 18.52
C LEU A 42 3.75 -2.79 17.90
N LEU A 43 4.81 -2.71 18.70
CA LEU A 43 6.18 -2.98 18.24
C LEU A 43 6.39 -4.47 17.92
N MET A 44 6.00 -5.39 18.79
CA MET A 44 6.04 -6.83 18.51
C MET A 44 5.10 -7.24 17.37
N TRP A 45 3.95 -6.58 17.25
CA TRP A 45 3.01 -6.76 16.15
C TRP A 45 3.62 -6.29 14.83
N LEU A 46 4.33 -5.15 14.81
CA LEU A 46 5.08 -4.70 13.64
C LEU A 46 6.22 -5.68 13.29
N LEU A 47 7.00 -6.14 14.27
CA LEU A 47 8.05 -7.15 14.02
C LEU A 47 7.47 -8.51 13.58
N GLY A 48 6.25 -8.86 13.99
CA GLY A 48 5.54 -10.06 13.59
C GLY A 48 4.79 -9.93 12.25
N SER A 49 4.32 -8.73 11.91
CA SER A 49 3.65 -8.42 10.63
C SER A 49 4.64 -8.09 9.52
N THR A 50 5.90 -7.72 9.86
CA THR A 50 6.96 -7.60 8.86
C THR A 50 7.35 -8.96 8.29
N ALA A 51 6.56 -9.41 7.30
CA ALA A 51 7.09 -10.23 6.24
C ALA A 51 8.31 -9.49 5.68
N LYS A 52 9.52 -10.06 5.82
CA LYS A 52 10.79 -9.39 5.50
C LYS A 52 10.84 -8.83 4.07
N GLY A 53 10.03 -9.37 3.15
CA GLY A 53 9.84 -8.84 1.80
C GLY A 53 9.21 -7.45 1.71
N GLU A 54 8.34 -7.03 2.64
CA GLU A 54 7.72 -5.70 2.62
C GLU A 54 8.75 -4.61 2.94
N LEU A 55 9.55 -4.81 3.99
CA LEU A 55 10.64 -3.90 4.36
C LEU A 55 11.68 -3.78 3.24
N GLN A 56 11.98 -4.91 2.57
CA GLN A 56 12.89 -4.97 1.41
C GLN A 56 12.32 -4.19 0.20
N GLY A 57 10.99 -4.28 -0.03
CA GLY A 57 10.31 -3.55 -1.11
C GLY A 57 10.33 -2.03 -0.91
N ILE A 58 10.06 -1.57 0.31
CA ILE A 58 10.16 -0.15 0.66
C ILE A 58 11.61 0.35 0.53
N ALA A 59 12.60 -0.43 0.98
CA ALA A 59 14.01 -0.09 0.81
C ALA A 59 14.44 -0.02 -0.67
N ALA A 60 13.88 -0.87 -1.54
CA ALA A 60 14.15 -0.83 -2.98
C ALA A 60 13.56 0.42 -3.65
N TYR A 61 12.38 0.88 -3.22
CA TYR A 61 11.74 2.10 -3.72
C TYR A 61 12.62 3.34 -3.50
N PHE A 62 13.18 3.52 -2.30
CA PHE A 62 14.05 4.66 -1.99
C PHE A 62 15.43 4.60 -2.66
N ASN A 63 15.97 3.41 -2.93
CA ASN A 63 17.27 3.26 -3.60
C ASN A 63 17.21 3.37 -5.13
N SER A 64 16.05 3.18 -5.76
CA SER A 64 15.93 3.25 -7.24
C SER A 64 14.51 3.56 -7.72
N PRO A 65 14.01 4.82 -7.56
CA PRO A 65 12.62 5.17 -7.84
C PRO A 65 12.16 4.85 -9.27
N LEU A 66 13.02 5.12 -10.27
CA LEU A 66 12.72 4.88 -11.69
C LEU A 66 12.49 3.39 -12.02
N LYS A 67 13.06 2.48 -11.23
CA LYS A 67 12.97 1.03 -11.47
C LYS A 67 11.63 0.45 -11.04
N VAL A 68 10.93 1.09 -10.09
CA VAL A 68 9.58 0.71 -9.67
C VAL A 68 8.53 1.21 -10.67
N ALA A 69 8.68 2.44 -11.16
CA ALA A 69 7.77 3.05 -12.14
C ALA A 69 7.82 2.39 -13.53
N MET A 70 9.00 1.95 -13.99
CA MET A 70 9.18 1.39 -15.34
C MET A 70 8.89 -0.12 -15.45
N VAL A 71 8.76 -0.84 -14.33
CA VAL A 71 8.65 -2.32 -14.33
C VAL A 71 7.30 -2.83 -13.80
N GLY A 72 6.52 -2.02 -13.08
CA GLY A 72 5.20 -2.42 -12.59
C GLY A 72 5.25 -3.60 -11.62
N GLY A 73 5.90 -3.41 -10.48
CA GLY A 73 6.06 -4.43 -9.43
C GLY A 73 5.30 -4.09 -8.15
N ASP A 74 4.56 -5.06 -7.62
CA ASP A 74 3.63 -4.91 -6.49
C ASP A 74 4.28 -4.41 -5.19
N GLY A 75 3.54 -3.57 -4.46
CA GLY A 75 3.83 -3.26 -3.06
C GLY A 75 3.43 -4.40 -2.12
N ALA A 76 4.15 -4.54 -1.00
CA ALA A 76 3.78 -5.30 0.19
C ALA A 76 3.10 -6.69 -0.02
N GLY A 77 3.90 -7.74 -0.27
CA GLY A 77 3.60 -9.03 0.36
C GLY A 77 3.67 -10.36 -0.42
N ASN A 78 4.00 -10.42 -1.72
CA ASN A 78 3.98 -11.69 -2.48
C ASN A 78 5.36 -12.22 -2.98
N SER A 79 5.52 -13.56 -2.98
CA SER A 79 6.78 -14.30 -3.24
C SER A 79 6.60 -15.42 -4.28
N SER A 80 7.64 -15.83 -5.04
CA SER A 80 7.50 -16.80 -6.16
C SER A 80 8.73 -16.87 -7.07
N SER A 81 8.69 -17.19 -8.38
CA SER A 81 7.61 -17.27 -9.39
C SER A 81 7.13 -15.93 -10.00
N VAL A 82 8.06 -15.01 -10.33
CA VAL A 82 7.96 -13.73 -11.09
C VAL A 82 8.97 -12.68 -10.60
N ILE A 83 9.12 -12.32 -9.32
CA ILE A 83 8.61 -12.96 -8.08
C ILE A 83 9.82 -13.63 -7.36
N PRO A 84 10.28 -13.39 -6.10
CA PRO A 84 11.65 -13.77 -5.69
C PRO A 84 11.85 -15.20 -5.14
N GLY A 85 12.61 -16.04 -5.88
CA GLY A 85 13.19 -17.30 -5.39
C GLY A 85 12.60 -18.60 -5.97
N GLY A 86 13.15 -19.09 -7.08
CA GLY A 86 12.79 -20.40 -7.67
C GLY A 86 14.00 -21.13 -8.27
N GLY A 87 14.60 -22.06 -7.50
CA GLY A 87 15.73 -22.88 -7.92
C GLY A 87 15.86 -24.17 -7.12
N ASN A 88 16.69 -25.10 -7.57
CA ASN A 88 16.80 -26.46 -7.01
C ASN A 88 17.76 -26.58 -5.79
N ASP A 89 18.11 -25.47 -5.14
CA ASP A 89 19.05 -25.42 -3.99
C ASP A 89 18.56 -24.41 -2.93
N LEU A 90 18.71 -24.76 -1.66
CA LEU A 90 17.94 -24.27 -0.50
C LEU A 90 18.70 -23.30 0.41
N SER A 91 19.96 -23.00 0.12
CA SER A 91 20.79 -22.09 0.95
C SER A 91 20.41 -20.59 0.87
N LYS A 92 19.41 -20.22 0.06
CA LYS A 92 18.96 -18.83 -0.15
C LYS A 92 17.58 -18.60 0.49
N VAL A 93 17.50 -17.59 1.37
CA VAL A 93 16.65 -17.68 2.58
C VAL A 93 15.28 -16.97 2.50
N HIS A 94 14.92 -16.24 1.44
CA HIS A 94 13.66 -15.46 1.38
C HIS A 94 12.78 -15.77 0.16
N GLY A 95 11.66 -16.46 0.41
CA GLY A 95 10.57 -16.76 -0.53
C GLY A 95 9.68 -17.90 0.00
N GLN A 96 8.34 -17.79 -0.09
CA GLN A 96 7.40 -18.80 0.43
C GLN A 96 7.13 -19.86 -0.64
N VAL A 97 7.94 -20.93 -0.66
CA VAL A 97 7.81 -22.02 -1.65
C VAL A 97 6.66 -22.97 -1.25
N ARG A 98 5.42 -22.63 -1.60
CA ARG A 98 4.31 -23.59 -1.55
C ARG A 98 4.30 -24.45 -2.81
N ARG A 99 4.79 -25.69 -2.68
CA ARG A 99 4.84 -26.67 -3.78
C ARG A 99 3.54 -27.52 -3.82
N SER A 100 2.50 -26.98 -4.43
CA SER A 100 1.21 -27.62 -4.77
C SER A 100 0.46 -26.68 -5.75
N ASP A 101 0.10 -27.01 -7.00
CA ASP A 101 0.17 -28.26 -7.76
C ASP A 101 0.71 -28.00 -9.18
N SER A 102 1.67 -28.82 -9.64
CA SER A 102 2.55 -28.44 -10.75
C SER A 102 1.95 -28.50 -12.16
N ASP A 103 0.72 -28.99 -12.34
CA ASP A 103 0.12 -29.15 -13.68
C ASP A 103 -1.13 -28.27 -13.88
N GLN A 104 -2.04 -28.18 -12.91
CA GLN A 104 -3.20 -27.27 -12.99
C GLN A 104 -2.79 -25.79 -13.11
N ASP A 105 -1.71 -25.37 -12.44
CA ASP A 105 -1.21 -23.99 -12.56
C ASP A 105 -0.50 -23.72 -13.89
N LYS A 106 0.08 -24.74 -14.55
CA LYS A 106 0.62 -24.58 -15.91
C LYS A 106 -0.50 -24.42 -16.92
N GLU A 107 -1.55 -25.23 -16.83
CA GLU A 107 -2.74 -25.13 -17.68
C GLU A 107 -3.44 -23.78 -17.50
N ARG A 108 -3.61 -23.31 -16.26
CA ARG A 108 -4.13 -21.96 -15.98
C ARG A 108 -3.25 -20.87 -16.58
N ARG A 109 -1.92 -20.91 -16.38
CA ARG A 109 -1.00 -19.91 -16.97
C ARG A 109 -1.04 -19.92 -18.50
N ALA A 110 -1.05 -21.10 -19.13
CA ALA A 110 -1.20 -21.23 -20.58
C ALA A 110 -2.54 -20.64 -21.07
N SER A 111 -3.64 -20.90 -20.38
CA SER A 111 -4.97 -20.35 -20.73
C SER A 111 -5.05 -18.82 -20.58
N ILE A 112 -4.32 -18.25 -19.62
CA ILE A 112 -4.24 -16.79 -19.41
C ILE A 112 -3.39 -16.14 -20.52
N ASP A 113 -2.31 -16.79 -20.95
CA ASP A 113 -1.43 -16.26 -21.99
C ASP A 113 -2.07 -16.35 -23.39
N THR A 114 -2.76 -17.46 -23.72
CA THR A 114 -3.53 -17.57 -24.97
C THR A 114 -4.65 -16.55 -25.03
N THR A 115 -5.45 -16.40 -23.96
CA THR A 115 -6.52 -15.38 -23.93
C THR A 115 -6.00 -13.95 -23.97
N ARG A 116 -4.80 -13.67 -23.44
CA ARG A 116 -4.13 -12.36 -23.59
C ARG A 116 -3.69 -12.11 -25.03
N ALA A 117 -3.09 -13.11 -25.69
CA ALA A 117 -2.65 -13.01 -27.09
C ALA A 117 -3.83 -12.85 -28.06
N GLU A 118 -4.96 -13.51 -27.80
CA GLU A 118 -6.19 -13.34 -28.59
C GLU A 118 -6.79 -11.94 -28.44
N ARG A 119 -6.88 -11.41 -27.21
CA ARG A 119 -7.34 -10.02 -26.98
C ARG A 119 -6.45 -9.01 -27.70
N ALA A 120 -5.13 -9.12 -27.58
CA ALA A 120 -4.20 -8.23 -28.27
C ALA A 120 -4.39 -8.23 -29.81
N LYS A 121 -4.67 -9.39 -30.42
CA LYS A 121 -5.00 -9.48 -31.85
C LYS A 121 -6.35 -8.81 -32.18
N GLN A 122 -7.37 -9.01 -31.35
CA GLN A 122 -8.68 -8.37 -31.53
C GLN A 122 -8.58 -6.84 -31.41
N ASP A 123 -7.82 -6.34 -30.43
CA ASP A 123 -7.65 -4.90 -30.19
C ASP A 123 -6.82 -4.24 -31.29
N ALA A 124 -5.76 -4.88 -31.78
CA ALA A 124 -5.03 -4.41 -32.97
C ALA A 124 -5.94 -4.33 -34.21
N ALA A 125 -6.83 -5.31 -34.42
CA ALA A 125 -7.80 -5.29 -35.51
C ALA A 125 -8.84 -4.16 -35.34
N ARG A 126 -9.31 -3.91 -34.12
CA ARG A 126 -10.22 -2.80 -33.78
C ARG A 126 -9.58 -1.43 -34.04
N ILE A 127 -8.33 -1.24 -33.62
CA ILE A 127 -7.58 0.02 -33.84
C ILE A 127 -7.41 0.28 -35.34
N LYS A 128 -7.05 -0.74 -36.12
CA LYS A 128 -6.93 -0.62 -37.59
C LYS A 128 -8.27 -0.31 -38.26
N ALA A 129 -9.37 -0.90 -37.80
CA ALA A 129 -10.71 -0.58 -38.31
C ALA A 129 -11.15 0.85 -37.94
N LEU A 130 -10.77 1.33 -36.74
CA LEU A 130 -11.04 2.70 -36.30
C LEU A 130 -10.27 3.72 -37.13
N GLN A 131 -8.99 3.47 -37.41
CA GLN A 131 -8.16 4.32 -38.30
C GLN A 131 -8.83 4.48 -39.67
N ALA A 132 -9.16 3.37 -40.35
CA ALA A 132 -9.81 3.41 -41.66
C ALA A 132 -11.18 4.14 -41.63
N LYS A 133 -11.93 4.03 -40.53
CA LYS A 133 -13.19 4.77 -40.36
C LYS A 133 -12.98 6.28 -40.21
N ILE A 134 -11.91 6.69 -39.52
CA ILE A 134 -11.55 8.11 -39.37
C ILE A 134 -11.05 8.68 -40.70
N ASP A 135 -10.18 7.95 -41.42
CA ASP A 135 -9.70 8.34 -42.76
C ASP A 135 -10.86 8.52 -43.76
N ALA A 136 -11.87 7.65 -43.69
CA ALA A 136 -13.10 7.77 -44.47
C ALA A 136 -13.89 9.03 -44.09
N MET A 137 -14.16 9.29 -42.81
CA MET A 137 -14.87 10.50 -42.36
C MET A 137 -14.14 11.81 -42.69
N ILE A 138 -12.80 11.82 -42.64
CA ILE A 138 -11.98 12.97 -43.05
C ILE A 138 -12.12 13.22 -44.55
N THR A 139 -12.14 12.16 -45.37
CA THR A 139 -12.22 12.27 -46.83
C THR A 139 -13.65 12.58 -47.31
N GLU A 140 -14.68 12.07 -46.62
CA GLU A 140 -16.10 12.30 -46.93
C GLU A 140 -16.56 13.72 -46.59
N ASN A 141 -16.03 14.32 -45.50
CA ASN A 141 -16.41 15.67 -45.09
C ASN A 141 -15.51 16.73 -45.77
N PRO A 142 -16.04 17.59 -46.65
CA PRO A 142 -15.23 18.57 -47.38
C PRO A 142 -14.40 19.48 -46.48
N ARG A 143 -14.94 19.88 -45.31
CA ARG A 143 -14.25 20.75 -44.35
C ARG A 143 -13.08 20.05 -43.66
N LEU A 144 -13.12 18.74 -43.47
CA LEU A 144 -12.03 17.98 -42.85
C LEU A 144 -10.98 17.57 -43.89
N ASN A 145 -11.40 17.33 -45.13
CA ASN A 145 -10.51 16.96 -46.23
C ASN A 145 -9.51 18.08 -46.57
N GLU A 146 -9.91 19.36 -46.44
CA GLU A 146 -8.99 20.52 -46.54
C GLU A 146 -7.85 20.45 -45.51
N TYR A 147 -8.13 19.97 -44.29
CA TYR A 147 -7.16 19.82 -43.21
C TYR A 147 -6.48 18.44 -43.17
N LYS A 148 -6.66 17.60 -44.19
CA LYS A 148 -6.06 16.25 -44.25
C LYS A 148 -4.53 16.24 -44.18
N SER A 149 -3.87 17.31 -44.59
CA SER A 149 -2.42 17.51 -44.47
C SER A 149 -1.96 17.90 -43.06
N GLN A 150 -2.87 18.43 -42.23
CA GLN A 150 -2.64 18.84 -40.85
C GLN A 150 -2.93 17.73 -39.84
N ILE A 151 -3.82 16.79 -40.20
CA ILE A 151 -4.20 15.65 -39.36
C ILE A 151 -3.27 14.46 -39.63
N ARG A 152 -2.47 14.07 -38.64
CA ARG A 152 -1.64 12.85 -38.65
C ARG A 152 -2.24 11.80 -37.71
N ILE A 153 -2.24 10.55 -38.15
CA ILE A 153 -2.84 9.42 -37.41
C ILE A 153 -1.83 8.28 -37.36
N ASP A 154 -1.32 8.00 -36.16
CA ASP A 154 -0.29 6.99 -35.90
C ASP A 154 -0.81 5.92 -34.93
N VAL A 155 -0.41 4.67 -35.15
CA VAL A 155 -0.75 3.55 -34.26
C VAL A 155 0.38 3.36 -33.25
N THR A 156 0.09 3.51 -31.96
CA THR A 156 1.03 3.37 -30.85
C THR A 156 0.70 2.14 -30.00
N PRO A 157 1.62 1.67 -29.12
CA PRO A 157 1.31 0.58 -28.19
C PRO A 157 0.13 0.86 -27.26
N ASP A 158 -0.15 2.14 -26.99
CA ASP A 158 -1.24 2.59 -26.11
C ASP A 158 -2.57 2.83 -26.85
N GLY A 159 -2.57 2.88 -28.19
CA GLY A 159 -3.80 3.04 -28.98
C GLY A 159 -3.61 3.75 -30.33
N LEU A 160 -4.58 4.61 -30.68
CA LEU A 160 -4.55 5.45 -31.88
C LEU A 160 -4.22 6.89 -31.49
N GLN A 161 -3.06 7.39 -31.92
CA GLN A 161 -2.66 8.77 -31.70
C GLN A 161 -3.12 9.63 -32.88
N ILE A 162 -3.74 10.77 -32.58
CA ILE A 162 -4.17 11.77 -33.57
C ILE A 162 -3.47 13.08 -33.23
N GLN A 163 -2.71 13.63 -34.17
CA GLN A 163 -2.04 14.91 -34.05
C GLN A 163 -2.62 15.89 -35.07
N ILE A 164 -2.85 17.14 -34.66
CA ILE A 164 -3.24 18.24 -35.53
C ILE A 164 -2.09 19.24 -35.50
N VAL A 165 -1.60 19.65 -36.69
CA VAL A 165 -0.40 20.49 -36.90
C VAL A 165 -0.75 21.78 -37.64
#